data_AF-A0A5M8RIL4-F1
#
_entry.id   AF-A0A5M8RIL4-F1
#
_cell.length_a   1.000
_cell.length_b   1.000
_cell.length_c   1.000
_cell.angle_alpha   90.00
_cell.angle_beta   90.00
_cell.angle_gamma   90.00
#
_symmetry.space_group_name_H-M   'P 1'
#
loop_
_entity.id
_entity.type
_entity.pdbx_description
1 polymer ?
#
loop_
_entity_poly.entity_id
_entity_poly.type
_entity_poly.pdbx_seq_one_letter_code
_entity_poly.pdbx_strand_id
1 'polypeptide(L)' 'MNYICDICSGYTTHPMCIRISEEKVRTAEDKIEINCCKKCGEALFKRVKKECKGMTVRKTLNHLNLNKLIKRK' A
#
# COMPACT_ATOMS: atom_id res chain seq x y z
N MET A 1 1.43 21.81 0.31
CA MET A 1 1.42 20.80 -0.77
C MET A 1 0.27 19.84 -0.50
N ASN A 2 -0.64 19.63 -1.46
CA ASN A 2 -1.72 18.66 -1.32
C ASN A 2 -1.27 17.33 -1.94
N TYR A 3 -1.35 16.25 -1.16
CA TYR A 3 -1.04 14.90 -1.63
C TYR A 3 -2.34 14.21 -2.08
N ILE A 4 -2.26 13.40 -3.12
CA ILE A 4 -3.38 12.56 -3.58
C ILE A 4 -3.23 11.19 -2.92
N CYS A 5 -4.30 10.73 -2.28
CA CYS A 5 -4.34 9.38 -1.72
C CYS A 5 -4.42 8.33 -2.83
N ASP A 6 -3.51 7.36 -2.82
CA ASP A 6 -3.45 6.26 -3.79
C ASP A 6 -4.65 5.30 -3.74
N ILE A 7 -5.43 5.33 -2.64
CA ILE A 7 -6.59 4.46 -2.42
C ILE A 7 -7.90 5.13 -2.82
N CYS A 8 -8.16 6.34 -2.32
CA CYS A 8 -9.44 7.02 -2.53
C CYS A 8 -9.37 8.20 -3.52
N SER A 9 -8.18 8.51 -4.06
CA SER A 9 -7.91 9.68 -4.90
C SER A 9 -8.25 11.03 -4.24
N GLY A 10 -8.55 11.05 -2.94
CA GLY A 10 -8.84 12.26 -2.19
C GLY A 10 -7.56 13.03 -1.85
N TYR A 11 -7.68 14.35 -1.74
CA TYR A 11 -6.58 15.21 -1.32
C TYR A 11 -6.37 15.17 0.19
N THR A 12 -5.12 15.16 0.62
CA THR A 12 -4.73 15.25 2.03
C THR A 12 -3.53 16.17 2.20
N THR A 13 -3.53 16.95 3.27
CA THR A 13 -2.37 17.75 3.70
C THR A 13 -1.42 16.95 4.59
N HIS A 14 -1.89 15.81 5.11
CA HIS A 14 -1.15 14.92 5.99
C HIS A 14 -1.11 13.52 5.35
N PRO A 15 -0.17 13.25 4.43
CA PRO A 15 -0.01 11.94 3.85
C PRO A 15 0.58 10.96 4.87
N MET A 16 0.19 9.70 4.76
CA MET A 16 0.72 8.58 5.51
C MET A 16 1.25 7.56 4.50
N CYS A 17 2.54 7.19 4.60
CA CYS A 17 3.13 6.19 3.73
C CYS A 17 2.99 4.81 4.38
N ILE A 18 2.28 3.89 3.71
CA ILE A 18 2.23 2.48 4.09
C ILE A 18 3.22 1.72 3.21
N ARG A 19 4.21 1.10 3.86
CA ARG A 19 5.16 0.22 3.19
C ARG A 19 4.76 -1.23 3.37
N ILE A 20 4.59 -1.94 2.25
CA ILE A 20 4.38 -3.39 2.22
C ILE A 20 5.64 -3.99 1.61
N SER A 21 6.26 -4.93 2.31
CA SER A 21 7.48 -5.61 1.86
C SER A 21 7.44 -7.09 2.18
N GLU A 22 8.07 -7.88 1.34
CA GLU A 22 8.26 -9.31 1.60
C GLU A 22 9.24 -9.54 2.75
N GLU A 23 9.19 -10.70 3.41
CA GLU A 23 10.13 -11.06 4.48
C GLU A 23 11.59 -11.08 4.01
N LYS A 24 11.82 -11.43 2.74
CA LYS A 24 13.14 -11.43 2.12
C LYS A 24 13.17 -10.45 0.96
N VAL A 25 13.33 -9.16 1.28
CA VAL A 25 13.52 -8.11 0.26
C VAL A 25 14.84 -8.33 -0.47
N ARG A 26 14.79 -8.58 -1.78
CA ARG A 26 15.96 -8.74 -2.64
C ARG A 26 16.06 -7.62 -3.68
N THR A 27 14.92 -7.11 -4.14
CA THR A 27 14.85 -6.04 -5.15
C THR A 27 13.89 -4.91 -4.73
N ALA A 28 13.89 -3.82 -5.50
CA ALA A 28 12.95 -2.71 -5.30
C ALA A 28 11.49 -3.08 -5.67
N GLU A 29 11.25 -4.27 -6.22
CA GLU A 29 9.93 -4.80 -6.55
C GLU A 29 9.32 -5.58 -5.39
N ASP A 30 10.15 -6.08 -4.46
CA ASP A 30 9.74 -6.77 -3.23
C ASP A 30 9.25 -5.79 -2.14
N LYS A 31 9.17 -4.51 -2.48
CA LYS A 31 8.60 -3.45 -1.64
C LYS A 31 7.71 -2.54 -2.47
N ILE A 32 6.59 -2.14 -1.89
CA ILE A 32 5.73 -1.08 -2.44
C ILE A 32 5.40 -0.08 -1.34
N GLU A 33 5.42 1.19 -1.72
CA GLU A 33 5.08 2.32 -0.88
C GLU A 33 3.78 2.91 -1.39
N ILE A 34 2.82 3.11 -0.48
CA ILE A 34 1.46 3.55 -0.82
C ILE A 34 1.17 4.80 0.00
N ASN A 35 0.98 5.93 -0.67
CA ASN A 35 0.68 7.19 -0.02
C ASN A 35 -0.82 7.32 0.20
N CYS A 36 -1.23 7.40 1.46
CA CYS A 36 -2.63 7.42 1.86
C CYS A 36 -2.97 8.65 2.69
N CYS A 37 -4.26 9.02 2.71
CA CYS A 37 -4.76 9.81 3.82
C CYS A 37 -4.80 8.94 5.09
N LYS A 38 -4.81 9.56 6.27
CA LYS A 38 -4.80 8.86 7.57
C LYS A 38 -5.82 7.71 7.66
N LYS A 39 -7.08 7.98 7.29
CA LYS A 39 -8.16 6.98 7.35
C LYS A 39 -7.89 5.77 6.46
N CYS A 40 -7.46 6.00 5.21
CA CYS A 40 -7.15 4.92 4.27
C CYS A 40 -5.90 4.14 4.70
N GLY A 41 -4.87 4.81 5.20
CA GLY A 41 -3.63 4.18 5.66
C GLY A 41 -3.86 3.26 6.86
N GLU A 42 -4.60 3.74 7.87
CA GLU A 42 -4.93 2.93 9.06
C GLU A 42 -5.79 1.70 8.71
N ALA A 43 -6.78 1.87 7.82
CA ALA A 43 -7.61 0.76 7.35
C ALA A 43 -6.78 -0.27 6.57
N LEU A 44 -5.92 0.19 5.65
CA LEU A 44 -5.03 -0.66 4.88
C LEU A 44 -4.08 -1.44 5.79
N PHE A 45 -3.43 -0.75 6.74
CA PHE A 45 -2.50 -1.37 7.68
C PHE A 45 -3.14 -2.51 8.48
N LYS A 46 -4.35 -2.27 9.02
CA LYS A 46 -5.10 -3.30 9.76
C LYS A 46 -5.41 -4.51 8.89
N ARG A 47 -5.84 -4.29 7.64
CA ARG A 47 -6.13 -5.37 6.70
C ARG A 47 -4.89 -6.17 6.32
N VAL A 48 -3.79 -5.51 5.94
CA VAL A 48 -2.51 -6.17 5.61
C VAL A 48 -2.04 -7.05 6.78
N LYS A 49 -2.07 -6.51 8.01
CA LYS A 49 -1.63 -7.24 9.21
C LYS A 49 -2.50 -8.47 9.51
N LYS A 50 -3.80 -8.40 9.25
CA LYS A 50 -4.77 -9.47 9.55
C LYS A 50 -4.88 -10.51 8.43
N GLU A 51 -4.91 -10.08 7.19
CA GLU A 51 -5.29 -10.90 6.03
C GLU A 51 -4.08 -11.35 5.19
N CYS A 52 -2.98 -10.60 5.19
CA CYS A 52 -1.91 -10.76 4.18
C CYS A 52 -0.58 -11.27 4.77
N LYS A 53 -0.59 -11.82 5.98
CA LYS A 53 0.62 -12.37 6.61
C LYS A 53 1.17 -13.54 5.80
N GLY A 54 2.46 -13.48 5.43
CA GLY A 54 3.12 -14.51 4.61
C GLY A 54 2.77 -14.45 3.12
N MET A 55 2.01 -13.44 2.67
CA MET A 55 1.77 -13.23 1.24
C MET A 55 2.91 -12.41 0.61
N THR A 56 3.19 -12.70 -0.66
CA THR A 56 4.06 -11.85 -1.49
C THR A 56 3.43 -10.47 -1.71
N VAL A 57 4.22 -9.46 -2.09
CA VAL A 57 3.69 -8.11 -2.40
C VAL A 57 2.63 -8.20 -3.50
N ARG A 58 2.92 -8.97 -4.55
CA ARG A 58 1.98 -9.17 -5.67
C ARG A 58 0.66 -9.82 -5.24
N LYS A 59 0.71 -10.85 -4.39
CA LYS A 59 -0.51 -11.49 -3.85
C LYS A 59 -1.28 -10.55 -2.93
N THR A 60 -0.57 -9.80 -2.09
CA THR A 60 -1.16 -8.79 -1.19
C THR A 60 -1.91 -7.72 -1.96
N LEU A 61 -1.30 -7.16 -3.01
CA LEU A 61 -1.95 -6.15 -3.86
C LEU A 61 -3.17 -6.71 -4.58
N ASN A 62 -3.11 -7.98 -5.03
CA ASN A 62 -4.25 -8.62 -5.68
C ASN A 62 -5.41 -8.85 -4.72
N HIS A 63 -5.14 -9.42 -3.54
CA HIS A 63 -6.13 -9.67 -2.48
C HIS A 63 -6.82 -8.39 -2.01
N LEU A 64 -6.08 -7.29 -1.95
CA LEU A 64 -6.61 -5.98 -1.52
C LEU A 64 -7.21 -5.15 -2.66
N ASN A 65 -7.30 -5.69 -3.89
CA ASN A 65 -7.74 -4.97 -5.10
C ASN A 65 -6.92 -3.70 -5.41
N LEU A 66 -5.63 -3.71 -5.05
CA LEU A 66 -4.67 -2.62 -5.26
C LEU A 66 -3.74 -2.84 -6.47
N ASN A 67 -4.06 -3.78 -7.36
CA ASN A 67 -3.25 -4.10 -8.56
C ASN A 67 -2.97 -2.88 -9.47
N LYS A 68 -3.81 -1.84 -9.42
CA LYS A 68 -3.59 -0.60 -10.16
C LYS A 68 -2.29 0.10 -9.76
N LEU A 69 -1.79 -0.14 -8.55
CA LEU A 69 -0.52 0.41 -8.05
C LEU A 69 0.71 -0.30 -8.65
N ILE A 70 0.54 -1.53 -9.15
CA ILE A 70 1.61 -2.26 -9.86
C ILE A 70 1.89 -1.61 -11.23
N LYS A 71 0.85 -1.07 -11.88
CA LYS A 71 0.94 -0.48 -13.23
C LYS A 71 1.44 0.97 -13.27
N ARG A 72 1.73 1.57 -12.12
CA ARG A 72 2.22 2.96 -12.02
C ARG A 72 3.76 3.08 -12.07
N LYS A 73 4.47 1.96 -12.19
CA LYS A 73 5.92 1.92 -12.45
C LYS A 73 6.20 1.74 -13.93
#